data_AF-A0A2A8S5Y2-F1
#
_entry.id   AF-A0A2A8S5Y2-F1
#
_cell.length_a   1.000
_cell.length_b   1.000
_cell.length_c   1.000
_cell.angle_alpha   90.00
_cell.angle_beta   90.00
_cell.angle_gamma   90.00
#
_symmetry.space_group_name_H-M   'P 1'
#
loop_
_entity.id
_entity.type
_entity.pdbx_description
1 polymer ?
#
loop_
_entity_poly.entity_id
_entity_poly.type
_entity_poly.pdbx_seq_one_letter_code
_entity_poly.pdbx_strand_id
1 'polypeptide(L)'
;MNEMYVLLIGQVTLFLFGTIYAIRQSKQTKKNEPLPLFVRLLLSFSLTGAAIWMWVQDPATPYRQWVAIGMILSTIGDLFMAGLIPFWNRLIGGMVTFAIAHCLYVTAFLETGISWTGLWFSLVGYALFLIIGWFFFIRNNKQDKLFTIGALVYGLWVSGMACFAFALAYLNGGIWWVPAFGGLLFAISDFIIGVTDIGGRNIKYDPLWVWATYVGAQICIIYVGM
;
A
#
# COMPACT_ATOMS: atom_id res chain seq x y z
N MET A 1 9.12 10.24 -23.01
CA MET A 1 9.92 9.19 -22.32
C MET A 1 10.79 9.70 -21.17
N ASN A 2 11.21 10.97 -21.09
CA ASN A 2 12.15 11.39 -20.03
C ASN A 2 11.48 11.78 -18.70
N GLU A 3 10.26 12.32 -18.73
CA GLU A 3 9.64 12.98 -17.57
C GLU A 3 9.23 12.01 -16.45
N MET A 4 8.70 10.84 -16.80
CA MET A 4 8.25 9.87 -15.78
C MET A 4 9.40 9.17 -15.06
N TYR A 5 10.53 8.91 -15.74
CA TYR A 5 11.73 8.45 -15.06
C TYR A 5 12.30 9.53 -14.13
N VAL A 6 12.31 10.80 -14.56
CA VAL A 6 12.73 11.92 -13.69
C VAL A 6 11.83 12.01 -12.46
N LEU A 7 10.51 11.88 -12.63
CA LEU A 7 9.55 11.88 -11.52
C LEU A 7 9.78 10.70 -10.57
N LEU A 8 9.94 9.49 -11.09
CA LEU A 8 10.24 8.28 -10.30
C LEU A 8 11.55 8.43 -9.52
N ILE A 9 12.62 8.89 -10.18
CA ILE A 9 13.92 9.15 -9.52
C ILE A 9 13.75 10.23 -8.44
N GLY A 10 12.96 11.27 -8.71
CA GLY A 10 12.61 12.31 -7.74
C GLY A 10 11.89 11.74 -6.52
N GLN A 11 10.91 10.86 -6.71
CA GLN A 11 10.16 10.19 -5.64
C GLN A 11 11.08 9.30 -4.78
N VAL A 12 11.91 8.48 -5.42
CA VAL A 12 12.88 7.62 -4.70
C VAL A 12 13.87 8.48 -3.92
N THR A 13 14.40 9.54 -4.52
CA THR A 13 15.36 10.45 -3.86
C THR A 13 14.71 11.14 -2.67
N LEU A 14 13.49 11.64 -2.84
CA LEU A 14 12.71 12.29 -1.78
C LEU A 14 12.42 11.33 -0.62
N PHE A 15 12.05 10.08 -0.92
CA PHE A 15 11.84 9.03 0.08
C PHE A 15 13.12 8.70 0.86
N LEU A 16 14.26 8.56 0.16
CA LEU A 16 15.55 8.30 0.80
C LEU A 16 15.99 9.46 1.70
N PHE A 17 15.85 10.70 1.23
CA PHE A 17 16.14 11.89 2.03
C PHE A 17 15.28 11.94 3.30
N GLY A 18 13.96 11.72 3.16
CA GLY A 18 13.02 11.67 4.28
C GLY A 18 13.37 10.56 5.28
N THR A 19 13.73 9.38 4.78
CA THR A 19 14.13 8.22 5.60
C THR A 19 15.40 8.52 6.40
N ILE A 20 16.43 9.08 5.76
CA ILE A 20 17.68 9.47 6.44
C ILE A 20 17.40 10.49 7.54
N TYR A 21 16.58 11.50 7.24
CA TYR A 21 16.17 12.52 8.21
C TYR A 21 15.44 11.88 9.40
N ALA A 22 14.43 11.05 9.14
CA ALA A 22 13.64 10.39 10.17
C ALA A 22 14.46 9.43 11.04
N ILE A 23 15.43 8.71 10.47
CA ILE A 23 16.37 7.86 11.23
C ILE A 23 17.22 8.70 12.17
N ARG A 24 17.73 9.85 11.71
CA ARG A 24 18.51 10.77 12.56
C ARG A 24 17.66 11.31 13.71
N GLN A 25 16.44 11.73 13.42
CA GLN A 25 15.52 12.23 14.43
C GLN A 25 15.12 11.14 15.42
N SER A 26 14.85 9.92 14.95
CA SER A 26 14.53 8.77 15.79
C SER A 26 15.65 8.43 16.78
N LYS A 27 16.91 8.56 16.36
CA LYS A 27 18.07 8.38 17.26
C LYS A 27 18.15 9.46 18.33
N GLN A 28 17.76 10.70 18.00
CA GLN A 28 17.76 11.82 18.94
C GLN A 28 16.60 11.72 19.95
N THR A 29 15.38 11.43 19.48
CA THR A 29 14.18 11.37 20.33
C THR A 29 14.02 10.03 21.05
N LYS A 30 14.80 9.01 20.67
CA LYS A 30 14.67 7.60 21.11
C LYS A 30 13.28 7.01 20.84
N LYS A 31 12.54 7.58 19.88
CA LYS A 31 11.24 7.11 19.41
C LYS A 31 11.32 6.81 17.91
N ASN A 32 10.46 5.95 17.40
CA ASN A 32 10.36 5.72 15.97
C ASN A 32 9.62 6.90 15.33
N GLU A 33 10.36 7.82 14.73
CA GLU A 33 9.78 8.97 14.05
C GLU A 33 9.33 8.56 12.64
N PRO A 34 8.14 9.01 12.19
CA PRO A 34 7.70 8.82 10.83
C PRO A 34 8.46 9.72 9.85
N LEU A 35 8.26 9.50 8.56
CA LEU A 35 8.69 10.44 7.54
C LEU A 35 8.13 11.86 7.84
N PRO A 36 8.91 12.93 7.60
CA PRO A 36 8.42 14.29 7.74
C PRO A 36 7.09 14.49 7.01
N LEU A 37 6.15 15.20 7.62
CA LEU A 37 4.80 15.39 7.05
C LEU A 37 4.88 15.91 5.61
N PHE A 38 5.71 16.92 5.36
CA PHE A 38 5.91 17.47 4.01
C PHE A 38 6.39 16.42 2.99
N VAL A 39 7.32 15.54 3.38
CA VAL A 39 7.81 14.45 2.53
C VAL A 39 6.69 13.47 2.21
N ARG A 40 5.90 13.08 3.23
CA ARG A 40 4.75 12.18 3.04
C ARG A 40 3.75 12.75 2.03
N LEU A 41 3.38 14.02 2.19
CA LEU A 41 2.44 14.69 1.29
C LEU A 41 2.99 14.78 -0.13
N LEU A 42 4.24 15.23 -0.30
CA LEU A 42 4.85 15.30 -1.62
C LEU A 42 4.91 13.93 -2.31
N LEU A 43 5.24 12.87 -1.57
CA LEU A 43 5.22 11.51 -2.12
C LEU A 43 3.82 11.11 -2.56
N SER A 44 2.80 11.21 -1.68
CA SER A 44 1.42 10.84 -2.01
C SER A 44 0.87 11.62 -3.21
N PHE A 45 1.01 12.94 -3.21
CA PHE A 45 0.54 13.78 -4.31
C PHE A 45 1.31 13.54 -5.61
N SER A 46 2.62 13.33 -5.54
CA SER A 46 3.41 13.05 -6.75
C SER A 46 3.09 11.67 -7.35
N LEU A 47 2.82 10.64 -6.53
CA LEU A 47 2.42 9.32 -7.00
C LEU A 47 1.03 9.37 -7.65
N THR A 48 0.10 10.12 -7.06
CA THR A 48 -1.22 10.36 -7.69
C THR A 48 -1.10 11.16 -8.97
N GLY A 49 -0.25 12.19 -8.99
CA GLY A 49 0.08 12.92 -10.22
C GLY A 49 0.65 12.01 -11.30
N ALA A 50 1.55 11.10 -10.94
CA ALA A 50 2.10 10.09 -11.86
C ALA A 50 1.01 9.16 -12.40
N ALA A 51 0.11 8.67 -11.56
CA ALA A 51 -0.98 7.79 -11.99
C ALA A 51 -1.95 8.49 -12.95
N ILE A 52 -2.34 9.73 -12.64
CA ILE A 52 -3.18 10.56 -13.52
C ILE A 52 -2.45 10.83 -14.84
N TRP A 53 -1.16 11.16 -14.78
CA TRP A 53 -0.37 11.39 -16.00
C TRP A 53 -0.34 10.14 -16.88
N MET A 54 -0.03 8.97 -16.31
CA MET A 54 -0.02 7.69 -17.02
C MET A 54 -1.36 7.40 -17.70
N TRP A 55 -2.48 7.70 -17.02
CA TRP A 55 -3.82 7.56 -17.59
C TRP A 55 -4.07 8.54 -18.74
N VAL A 56 -3.73 9.82 -18.60
CA VAL A 56 -3.94 10.82 -19.67
C VAL A 56 -3.12 10.53 -20.91
N GLN A 57 -1.93 9.91 -20.76
CA GLN A 57 -1.11 9.49 -21.92
C GLN A 57 -1.72 8.32 -22.71
N ASP A 58 -2.54 7.49 -22.06
CA ASP A 58 -3.24 6.38 -22.72
C ASP A 58 -4.63 6.15 -22.08
N PRO A 59 -5.61 7.01 -22.41
CA PRO A 59 -6.92 6.97 -21.78
C PRO A 59 -7.73 5.72 -22.15
N ALA A 60 -7.36 5.04 -23.24
CA ALA A 60 -8.03 3.86 -23.73
C ALA A 60 -7.73 2.62 -22.88
N THR A 61 -6.65 2.62 -22.09
CA THR A 61 -6.26 1.50 -21.24
C THR A 61 -7.02 1.54 -19.90
N PRO A 62 -8.02 0.64 -19.67
CA PRO A 62 -8.87 0.70 -18.47
C PRO A 62 -8.10 0.55 -17.17
N TYR A 63 -7.01 -0.22 -17.17
CA TYR A 63 -6.12 -0.38 -16.02
C TYR A 63 -5.68 0.97 -15.44
N ARG A 64 -5.20 1.88 -16.29
CA ARG A 64 -4.60 3.15 -15.86
C ARG A 64 -5.67 4.09 -15.29
N GLN A 65 -6.87 4.07 -15.86
CA GLN A 65 -8.02 4.82 -15.34
C GLN A 65 -8.34 4.41 -13.90
N TRP A 66 -8.54 3.12 -13.69
CA TRP A 66 -8.91 2.59 -12.37
C TRP A 66 -7.81 2.79 -11.33
N VAL A 67 -6.53 2.62 -11.72
CA VAL A 67 -5.38 2.93 -10.86
C VAL A 67 -5.32 4.41 -10.51
N ALA A 68 -5.55 5.32 -11.47
CA ALA A 68 -5.54 6.77 -11.20
C ALA A 68 -6.63 7.17 -10.19
N ILE A 69 -7.86 6.66 -10.35
CA ILE A 69 -8.95 6.93 -9.40
C ILE A 69 -8.63 6.31 -8.03
N GLY A 70 -8.06 5.09 -8.01
CA GLY A 70 -7.59 4.43 -6.79
C GLY A 70 -6.51 5.22 -6.05
N MET A 71 -5.59 5.85 -6.79
CA MET A 71 -4.52 6.67 -6.22
C MET A 71 -5.03 7.98 -5.62
N ILE A 72 -6.05 8.60 -6.20
CA ILE A 72 -6.74 9.75 -5.60
C ILE A 72 -7.31 9.35 -4.23
N LEU A 73 -8.02 8.22 -4.16
CA LEU A 73 -8.57 7.73 -2.87
C LEU A 73 -7.47 7.34 -1.89
N SER A 74 -6.38 6.74 -2.36
CA SER A 74 -5.21 6.40 -1.54
C SER A 74 -4.58 7.65 -0.94
N THR A 75 -4.49 8.74 -1.70
CA THR A 75 -4.01 10.04 -1.19
C THR A 75 -4.94 10.59 -0.12
N ILE A 76 -6.26 10.48 -0.31
CA ILE A 76 -7.22 10.87 0.74
C ILE A 76 -7.00 10.01 2.01
N GLY A 77 -6.71 8.72 1.85
CA GLY A 77 -6.33 7.85 2.95
C GLY A 77 -5.06 8.28 3.67
N ASP A 78 -4.03 8.70 2.93
CA ASP A 78 -2.82 9.28 3.50
C ASP A 78 -3.11 10.56 4.30
N LEU A 79 -4.04 11.40 3.84
CA LEU A 79 -4.46 12.60 4.57
C LEU A 79 -5.18 12.27 5.88
N PHE A 80 -6.01 11.22 5.90
CA PHE A 80 -6.60 10.69 7.13
C PHE A 80 -5.51 10.15 8.08
N MET A 81 -4.60 9.31 7.58
CA MET A 81 -3.51 8.73 8.37
C MET A 81 -2.57 9.80 8.93
N ALA A 82 -2.34 10.87 8.19
CA ALA A 82 -1.55 12.04 8.62
C ALA A 82 -2.27 12.91 9.66
N GLY A 83 -3.57 12.70 9.88
CA GLY A 83 -4.39 13.51 10.80
C GLY A 83 -4.74 14.90 10.24
N LEU A 84 -4.65 15.09 8.91
CA LEU A 84 -5.01 16.35 8.26
C LEU A 84 -6.51 16.46 8.01
N ILE A 85 -7.19 15.33 7.80
CA ILE A 85 -8.65 15.27 7.76
C ILE A 85 -9.14 14.75 9.12
N PRO A 86 -9.95 15.53 9.86
CA PRO A 86 -10.45 15.10 11.16
C PRO A 86 -11.43 13.93 10.99
N PHE A 87 -11.19 12.84 11.72
CA PHE A 87 -12.08 11.69 11.82
C PHE A 87 -11.94 11.05 13.21
N TRP A 88 -12.93 10.28 13.65
CA TRP A 88 -12.95 9.65 14.98
C TRP A 88 -11.66 8.89 15.30
N ASN A 89 -11.11 8.19 14.30
CA ASN A 89 -9.81 7.55 14.39
C ASN A 89 -9.11 7.64 13.03
N ARG A 90 -7.92 8.25 13.01
CA ARG A 90 -7.08 8.41 11.81
C ARG A 90 -6.86 7.10 11.05
N LEU A 91 -6.64 6.01 11.77
CA LEU A 91 -6.35 4.69 11.22
C LEU A 91 -7.59 4.09 10.56
N ILE A 92 -8.77 4.26 11.16
CA ILE A 92 -10.03 3.81 10.57
C ILE A 92 -10.35 4.61 9.30
N GLY A 93 -10.18 5.94 9.33
CA GLY A 93 -10.38 6.79 8.16
C GLY A 93 -9.48 6.40 6.99
N GLY A 94 -8.19 6.15 7.27
CA GLY A 94 -7.23 5.62 6.30
C GLY A 94 -7.63 4.26 5.76
N MET A 95 -7.88 3.27 6.62
CA MET A 95 -8.25 1.91 6.21
C MET A 95 -9.51 1.86 5.35
N VAL A 96 -10.54 2.66 5.66
CA VAL A 96 -11.77 2.69 4.85
C VAL A 96 -11.49 3.22 3.45
N THR A 97 -10.76 4.32 3.34
CA THR A 97 -10.43 4.91 2.04
C THR A 97 -9.48 4.04 1.22
N PHE A 98 -8.48 3.41 1.85
CA PHE A 98 -7.63 2.41 1.21
C PHE A 98 -8.41 1.17 0.77
N ALA A 99 -9.36 0.68 1.56
CA ALA A 99 -10.20 -0.45 1.16
C ALA A 99 -10.99 -0.15 -0.12
N ILE A 100 -11.53 1.07 -0.25
CA ILE A 100 -12.21 1.51 -1.48
C ILE A 100 -11.21 1.65 -2.63
N ALA A 101 -10.01 2.19 -2.38
CA ALA A 101 -8.95 2.24 -3.39
C ALA A 101 -8.56 0.83 -3.89
N HIS A 102 -8.47 -0.15 -2.99
CA HIS A 102 -8.21 -1.54 -3.33
C HIS A 102 -9.32 -2.14 -4.20
N CYS A 103 -10.59 -1.77 -4.02
CA CYS A 103 -11.65 -2.15 -4.99
C CYS A 103 -11.27 -1.73 -6.41
N LEU A 104 -10.82 -0.48 -6.56
CA LEU A 104 -10.50 0.09 -7.87
C LEU A 104 -9.26 -0.58 -8.48
N TYR A 105 -8.24 -0.90 -7.67
CA TYR A 105 -7.11 -1.70 -8.16
C TYR A 105 -7.55 -3.11 -8.59
N VAL A 106 -8.42 -3.77 -7.82
CA VAL A 106 -8.98 -5.07 -8.21
C VAL A 106 -9.76 -4.95 -9.52
N THR A 107 -10.58 -3.91 -9.70
CA THR A 107 -11.25 -3.63 -10.98
C THR A 107 -10.25 -3.44 -12.11
N ALA A 108 -9.16 -2.70 -11.89
CA ALA A 108 -8.08 -2.54 -12.86
C ALA A 108 -7.50 -3.91 -13.30
N PHE A 109 -7.27 -4.81 -12.32
CA PHE A 109 -6.73 -6.15 -12.57
C PHE A 109 -7.73 -7.04 -13.32
N LEU A 110 -9.00 -6.99 -12.95
CA LEU A 110 -10.08 -7.74 -13.59
C LEU A 110 -10.28 -7.34 -15.05
N GLU A 111 -10.33 -6.04 -15.33
CA GLU A 111 -10.47 -5.50 -16.70
C GLU A 111 -9.27 -5.84 -17.59
N THR A 112 -8.08 -5.97 -17.00
CA THR A 112 -6.87 -6.41 -17.72
C THR A 112 -6.85 -7.92 -17.96
N GLY A 113 -7.60 -8.68 -17.17
CA GLY A 113 -7.71 -10.13 -17.25
C GLY A 113 -6.89 -10.84 -16.19
N ILE A 114 -7.51 -11.81 -15.51
CA ILE A 114 -6.90 -12.61 -14.44
C ILE A 114 -7.00 -14.11 -14.71
N SER A 115 -6.09 -14.89 -14.12
CA SER A 115 -6.22 -16.34 -14.06
C SER A 115 -6.94 -16.76 -12.79
N TRP A 116 -8.10 -17.38 -12.91
CA TRP A 116 -8.80 -17.98 -11.76
C TRP A 116 -7.97 -19.06 -11.07
N THR A 117 -7.18 -19.83 -11.82
CA THR A 117 -6.24 -20.81 -11.24
C THR A 117 -5.14 -20.10 -10.45
N GLY A 118 -4.57 -19.02 -10.98
CA GLY A 118 -3.60 -18.19 -10.26
C GLY A 118 -4.19 -17.55 -8.99
N LEU A 119 -5.47 -17.14 -9.05
CA LEU A 119 -6.19 -16.61 -7.90
C LEU A 119 -6.29 -17.66 -6.78
N TRP A 120 -6.74 -18.88 -7.08
CA TRP A 120 -6.83 -19.95 -6.08
C TRP A 120 -5.48 -20.32 -5.48
N PHE A 121 -4.43 -20.38 -6.30
CA PHE A 121 -3.07 -20.66 -5.83
C PHE A 121 -2.57 -19.59 -4.86
N SER A 122 -2.71 -18.31 -5.24
CA SER A 122 -2.32 -17.19 -4.37
C SER A 122 -3.17 -17.08 -3.12
N LEU A 123 -4.46 -17.41 -3.19
CA LEU A 123 -5.37 -17.39 -2.04
C LEU A 123 -4.87 -18.28 -0.91
N VAL A 124 -4.36 -19.49 -1.22
CA VAL A 124 -3.76 -20.37 -0.21
C VAL A 124 -2.53 -19.72 0.42
N GLY A 125 -1.62 -19.17 -0.39
CA GLY A 125 -0.40 -18.53 0.11
C GLY A 125 -0.67 -17.33 1.02
N TYR A 126 -1.53 -16.42 0.58
CA TYR A 126 -1.90 -15.23 1.35
C TYR A 126 -2.78 -15.56 2.56
N ALA A 127 -3.67 -16.56 2.47
CA ALA A 127 -4.44 -17.02 3.63
C ALA A 127 -3.52 -17.59 4.72
N LEU A 128 -2.53 -18.40 4.34
CA LEU A 128 -1.53 -18.92 5.28
C LEU A 128 -0.71 -17.78 5.91
N PHE A 129 -0.22 -16.84 5.09
CA PHE A 129 0.49 -15.65 5.57
C PHE A 129 -0.36 -14.87 6.59
N LEU A 130 -1.62 -14.59 6.26
CA LEU A 130 -2.51 -13.83 7.13
C LEU A 130 -2.84 -14.59 8.41
N ILE A 131 -3.17 -15.89 8.34
CA ILE A 131 -3.51 -16.70 9.52
C ILE A 131 -2.31 -16.77 10.47
N ILE A 132 -1.12 -17.08 9.95
CA ILE A 132 0.11 -17.13 10.75
C ILE A 132 0.39 -15.74 11.34
N GLY A 133 0.37 -14.71 10.51
CA GLY A 133 0.55 -13.32 10.93
C GLY A 133 -0.41 -12.91 12.06
N TRP A 134 -1.67 -13.26 11.89
CA TRP A 134 -2.75 -12.97 12.81
C TRP A 134 -2.54 -13.62 14.18
N PHE A 135 -2.37 -14.94 14.22
CA PHE A 135 -2.28 -15.67 15.48
C PHE A 135 -1.03 -15.35 16.29
N PHE A 136 0.10 -15.14 15.62
CA PHE A 136 1.38 -14.98 16.31
C PHE A 136 1.74 -13.52 16.60
N PHE A 137 1.33 -12.57 15.74
CA PHE A 137 1.84 -11.20 15.81
C PHE A 137 0.76 -10.14 16.08
N ILE A 138 -0.43 -10.27 15.48
CA ILE A 138 -1.46 -9.22 15.55
C ILE A 138 -2.47 -9.44 16.68
N ARG A 139 -2.89 -10.68 16.93
CA ARG A 139 -3.90 -10.98 17.93
C ARG A 139 -3.44 -10.53 19.32
N ASN A 140 -4.11 -9.53 19.86
CA ASN A 140 -3.81 -8.95 21.16
C ASN A 140 -5.04 -8.98 22.07
N ASN A 141 -5.06 -9.87 23.06
CA ASN A 141 -6.19 -10.01 23.99
C ASN A 141 -6.36 -8.79 24.92
N LYS A 142 -5.41 -7.85 24.95
CA LYS A 142 -5.49 -6.61 25.73
C LYS A 142 -6.12 -5.46 24.96
N GLN A 143 -6.22 -5.58 23.64
CA GLN A 143 -6.84 -4.58 22.77
C GLN A 143 -8.34 -4.87 22.66
N ASP A 144 -9.12 -3.87 22.27
CA ASP A 144 -10.53 -4.05 21.98
C ASP A 144 -10.70 -5.11 20.87
N LYS A 145 -11.64 -6.04 21.10
CA LYS A 145 -11.99 -7.11 20.18
C LYS A 145 -12.41 -6.55 18.83
N LEU A 146 -13.04 -5.37 18.79
CA LEU A 146 -13.47 -4.74 17.54
C LEU A 146 -12.27 -4.36 16.65
N PHE A 147 -11.23 -3.77 17.23
CA PHE A 147 -10.00 -3.41 16.50
C PHE A 147 -9.24 -4.64 16.02
N THR A 148 -9.21 -5.66 16.88
CA THR A 148 -8.60 -6.95 16.55
C THR A 148 -9.35 -7.58 15.37
N ILE A 149 -10.66 -7.83 15.48
CA ILE A 149 -11.43 -8.42 14.36
C ILE A 149 -11.38 -7.54 13.10
N GLY A 150 -11.44 -6.21 13.25
CA GLY A 150 -11.31 -5.27 12.13
C GLY A 150 -9.99 -5.41 11.37
N ALA A 151 -8.89 -5.62 12.08
CA ALA A 151 -7.58 -5.88 11.48
C ALA A 151 -7.54 -7.19 10.69
N LEU A 152 -8.22 -8.24 11.17
CA LEU A 152 -8.32 -9.50 10.44
C LEU A 152 -9.15 -9.32 9.15
N VAL A 153 -10.30 -8.67 9.25
CA VAL A 153 -11.19 -8.41 8.09
C VAL A 153 -10.48 -7.56 7.05
N TYR A 154 -9.80 -6.51 7.48
CA TYR A 154 -9.03 -5.65 6.59
C TYR A 154 -7.79 -6.36 6.03
N GLY A 155 -7.10 -7.18 6.83
CA GLY A 155 -6.00 -8.01 6.35
C GLY A 155 -6.43 -9.01 5.26
N LEU A 156 -7.61 -9.62 5.40
CA LEU A 156 -8.23 -10.44 4.35
C LEU A 156 -8.49 -9.63 3.09
N TRP A 157 -8.97 -8.40 3.24
CA TRP A 157 -9.26 -7.49 2.13
C TRP A 157 -8.01 -7.16 1.31
N VAL A 158 -6.96 -6.68 1.98
CA VAL A 158 -5.67 -6.31 1.34
C VAL A 158 -5.01 -7.53 0.72
N SER A 159 -5.03 -8.66 1.43
CA SER A 159 -4.53 -9.94 0.91
C SER A 159 -5.32 -10.40 -0.32
N GLY A 160 -6.63 -10.18 -0.34
CA GLY A 160 -7.48 -10.45 -1.50
C GLY A 160 -7.05 -9.64 -2.73
N MET A 161 -6.85 -8.33 -2.56
CA MET A 161 -6.30 -7.47 -3.63
C MET A 161 -4.95 -7.99 -4.13
N ALA A 162 -4.05 -8.40 -3.23
CA ALA A 162 -2.76 -8.97 -3.61
C ALA A 162 -2.90 -10.31 -4.38
N CYS A 163 -3.89 -11.14 -4.04
CA CYS A 163 -4.21 -12.35 -4.81
C CYS A 163 -4.66 -12.01 -6.24
N PHE A 164 -5.47 -10.97 -6.43
CA PHE A 164 -5.86 -10.50 -7.77
C PHE A 164 -4.65 -9.97 -8.57
N ALA A 165 -3.74 -9.24 -7.93
CA ALA A 165 -2.50 -8.79 -8.56
C ALA A 165 -1.62 -9.98 -9.00
N PHE A 166 -1.52 -11.02 -8.16
CA PHE A 166 -0.84 -12.26 -8.53
C PHE A 166 -1.55 -12.99 -9.68
N ALA A 167 -2.88 -13.09 -9.65
CA ALA A 167 -3.67 -13.74 -10.68
C ALA A 167 -3.54 -13.06 -12.05
N LEU A 168 -3.42 -11.73 -12.06
CA LEU A 168 -3.09 -10.92 -13.24
C LEU A 168 -1.71 -11.30 -13.80
N ALA A 169 -0.69 -11.36 -12.94
CA ALA A 169 0.67 -11.74 -13.32
C ALA A 169 0.76 -13.18 -13.81
N TYR A 170 0.03 -14.09 -13.18
CA TYR A 170 0.00 -15.51 -13.56
C TYR A 170 -0.58 -15.70 -14.97
N LEU A 171 -1.60 -14.92 -15.33
CA LEU A 171 -2.20 -15.00 -16.68
C LEU A 171 -1.30 -14.37 -17.74
N ASN A 172 -0.81 -13.16 -17.51
CA ASN A 172 -0.19 -12.33 -18.55
C ASN A 172 1.34 -12.42 -18.57
N GLY A 173 1.96 -12.89 -17.49
CA GLY A 173 3.42 -12.98 -17.36
C GLY A 173 4.14 -11.63 -17.49
N GLY A 174 5.46 -11.70 -17.71
CA GLY A 174 6.30 -10.54 -18.04
C GLY A 174 6.19 -9.39 -17.04
N ILE A 175 5.88 -8.20 -17.54
CA ILE A 175 5.83 -6.97 -16.73
C ILE A 175 4.74 -6.97 -15.65
N TRP A 176 3.72 -7.84 -15.78
CA TRP A 176 2.63 -7.93 -14.82
C TRP A 176 3.04 -8.51 -13.46
N TRP A 177 4.23 -9.13 -13.38
CA TRP A 177 4.86 -9.46 -12.10
C TRP A 177 5.16 -8.24 -11.24
N VAL A 178 5.30 -7.04 -11.84
CA VAL A 178 5.57 -5.80 -11.10
C VAL A 178 4.36 -5.44 -10.21
N PRO A 179 3.12 -5.30 -10.71
CA PRO A 179 1.94 -5.14 -9.85
C PRO A 179 1.73 -6.26 -8.83
N ALA A 180 2.05 -7.52 -9.15
CA ALA A 180 1.97 -8.61 -8.18
C ALA A 180 2.94 -8.41 -7.00
N PHE A 181 4.17 -7.99 -7.30
CA PHE A 181 5.13 -7.58 -6.26
C PHE A 181 4.62 -6.37 -5.47
N GLY A 182 3.95 -5.43 -6.15
CA GLY A 182 3.25 -4.32 -5.50
C GLY A 182 2.17 -4.79 -4.52
N GLY A 183 1.31 -5.73 -4.91
CA GLY A 183 0.31 -6.34 -4.04
C GLY A 183 0.92 -7.01 -2.81
N LEU A 184 2.05 -7.72 -2.97
CA LEU A 184 2.80 -8.28 -1.84
C LEU A 184 3.32 -7.19 -0.89
N LEU A 185 3.92 -6.13 -1.42
CA LEU A 185 4.42 -5.02 -0.60
C LEU A 185 3.30 -4.31 0.16
N PHE A 186 2.12 -4.14 -0.46
CA PHE A 186 0.93 -3.62 0.23
C PHE A 186 0.51 -4.52 1.40
N ALA A 187 0.45 -5.84 1.19
CA ALA A 187 0.14 -6.78 2.27
C ALA A 187 1.18 -6.72 3.40
N ILE A 188 2.47 -6.54 3.08
CA ILE A 188 3.54 -6.40 4.09
C ILE A 188 3.41 -5.06 4.85
N SER A 189 3.16 -3.94 4.16
CA SER A 189 2.88 -2.63 4.78
C SER A 189 1.81 -2.76 5.85
N ASP A 190 0.66 -3.30 5.48
CA ASP A 190 -0.51 -3.35 6.34
C ASP A 190 -0.36 -4.42 7.44
N PHE A 191 0.42 -5.47 7.16
CA PHE A 191 0.85 -6.41 8.19
C PHE A 191 1.70 -5.71 9.26
N ILE A 192 2.67 -4.86 8.89
CA ILE A 192 3.48 -4.12 9.87
C ILE A 192 2.59 -3.22 10.72
N ILE A 193 1.66 -2.46 10.12
CA ILE A 193 0.68 -1.65 10.86
C ILE A 193 -0.12 -2.53 11.82
N GLY A 194 -0.63 -3.68 11.35
CA GLY A 194 -1.36 -4.63 12.18
C GLY A 194 -0.52 -5.11 13.38
N VAL A 195 0.77 -5.40 13.17
CA VAL A 195 1.65 -5.88 14.24
C VAL A 195 1.98 -4.79 15.25
N THR A 196 2.20 -3.54 14.82
CA THR A 196 2.60 -2.44 15.71
C THR A 196 1.42 -1.75 16.36
N ASP A 197 0.46 -1.24 15.59
CA ASP A 197 -0.65 -0.42 16.09
C ASP A 197 -1.76 -1.25 16.75
N ILE A 198 -1.88 -2.54 16.38
CA ILE A 198 -2.94 -3.44 16.86
C ILE A 198 -2.36 -4.60 17.70
N GLY A 199 -1.26 -5.19 17.25
CA GLY A 199 -0.53 -6.19 18.02
C GLY A 199 0.24 -5.61 19.22
N GLY A 200 0.43 -4.29 19.26
CA GLY A 200 1.18 -3.60 20.31
C GLY A 200 2.66 -4.01 20.37
N ARG A 201 3.21 -4.52 19.26
CA ARG A 201 4.61 -4.96 19.17
C ARG A 201 5.50 -3.79 18.76
N ASN A 202 6.68 -3.69 19.36
CA ASN A 202 7.65 -2.66 18.97
C ASN A 202 8.57 -3.21 17.89
N ILE A 203 8.44 -2.69 16.67
CA ILE A 203 9.37 -2.91 15.57
C ILE A 203 10.24 -1.66 15.42
N LYS A 204 11.55 -1.83 15.25
CA LYS A 204 12.46 -0.68 15.10
C LYS A 204 12.19 0.01 13.76
N TYR A 205 12.00 1.33 13.79
CA TYR A 205 11.68 2.15 12.62
C TYR A 205 10.40 1.70 11.89
N ASP A 206 9.39 1.22 12.61
CA ASP A 206 8.16 0.72 12.03
C ASP A 206 7.47 1.69 11.05
N PRO A 207 7.37 3.01 11.29
CA PRO A 207 6.68 3.87 10.34
C PRO A 207 7.47 4.01 9.03
N LEU A 208 8.80 3.85 9.07
CA LEU A 208 9.64 3.90 7.87
C LEU A 208 9.51 2.63 7.04
N TRP A 209 9.37 1.47 7.69
CA TRP A 209 9.11 0.21 6.98
C TRP A 209 7.74 0.23 6.32
N VAL A 210 6.71 0.71 7.02
CA VAL A 210 5.36 0.91 6.44
C VAL A 210 5.44 1.80 5.21
N TRP A 211 6.10 2.96 5.31
CA TRP A 211 6.23 3.86 4.17
C TRP A 211 7.08 3.28 3.03
N ALA A 212 8.13 2.51 3.33
CA ALA A 212 8.98 1.88 2.32
C ALA A 212 8.19 0.86 1.48
N THR A 213 7.44 -0.01 2.14
CA THR A 213 6.66 -1.03 1.46
C THR A 213 5.43 -0.43 0.79
N TYR A 214 4.76 0.55 1.41
CA TYR A 214 3.63 1.28 0.82
C TYR A 214 4.02 2.04 -0.47
N VAL A 215 5.06 2.88 -0.41
CA VAL A 215 5.52 3.64 -1.59
C VAL A 215 6.03 2.70 -2.68
N GLY A 216 6.78 1.66 -2.29
CA GLY A 216 7.22 0.62 -3.23
C GLY A 216 6.04 -0.07 -3.91
N ALA A 217 4.97 -0.37 -3.16
CA ALA A 217 3.77 -0.99 -3.68
C ALA A 217 3.06 -0.11 -4.71
N GLN A 218 2.86 1.17 -4.38
CA GLN A 218 2.26 2.15 -5.29
C GLN A 218 3.10 2.33 -6.55
N ILE A 219 4.42 2.46 -6.42
CA ILE A 219 5.32 2.56 -7.58
C ILE A 219 5.13 1.35 -8.50
N CYS A 220 5.10 0.13 -7.95
CA CYS A 220 4.92 -1.09 -8.74
C CYS A 220 3.59 -1.14 -9.50
N ILE A 221 2.51 -0.62 -8.91
CA ILE A 221 1.18 -0.60 -9.54
C ILE A 221 1.08 0.52 -10.59
N ILE A 222 1.59 1.71 -10.29
CA ILE A 222 1.45 2.90 -11.15
C ILE A 222 2.34 2.79 -12.39
N TYR A 223 3.59 2.38 -12.20
CA TYR A 223 4.64 2.48 -13.21
C TYR A 223 4.82 1.22 -14.05
N VAL A 224 3.90 0.26 -13.93
CA VAL A 224 3.88 -0.91 -14.82
C VAL A 224 3.72 -0.46 -16.27
N GLY A 225 4.56 -1.00 -17.16
CA GLY A 225 4.51 -0.66 -18.59
C GLY A 225 5.14 0.67 -18.97
N MET A 226 5.90 1.31 -18.07
CA MET A 226 6.84 2.38 -18.43
C MET A 226 8.06 1.88 -19.19
#